data_AF-A0A7Y5SQC6-F1
#
_entry.id   AF-A0A7Y5SQC6-F1
#
_cell.length_a   1.000
_cell.length_b   1.000
_cell.length_c   1.000
_cell.angle_alpha   90.00
_cell.angle_beta   90.00
_cell.angle_gamma   90.00
#
_symmetry.space_group_name_H-M   'P 1'
#
loop_
_entity.id
_entity.type
_entity.pdbx_description
1 polymer ?
#
loop_
_entity_poly.entity_id
_entity_poly.type
_entity_poly.pdbx_seq_one_letter_code
_entity_poly.pdbx_strand_id
1 'polypeptide(L)'
;PAQSRIKVLALDPSKGGDAQHGDYSAFVRLAIDRHGILYVQADLARRPTPQIIADGVEHYRQFRPHAFGVEANQFQELLGREFVAEFRRQGLLGVNPWLIDNSANKRVRIRRLGPLLAARRIRMKSDCPSTRLLMHQLQEFPIGDHDDGPDALEMAIRLAEELLAGTHNDGLGNRLPV
;
A
#
# COMPACT_ATOMS: atom_id res chain seq x y z
N PRO A 1 -0.96 -5.04 -15.93
CA PRO A 1 -0.91 -4.83 -17.40
C PRO A 1 0.54 -4.87 -17.91
N ALA A 2 0.76 -5.37 -19.13
CA ALA A 2 2.11 -5.51 -19.71
C ALA A 2 2.83 -4.16 -19.92
N GLN A 3 2.10 -3.06 -20.03
CA GLN A 3 2.65 -1.69 -20.17
C GLN A 3 2.10 -0.76 -19.07
N SER A 4 2.49 -1.02 -17.82
CA SER A 4 2.21 -0.08 -16.73
C SER A 4 3.25 1.04 -16.71
N ARG A 5 2.80 2.29 -16.54
CA ARG A 5 3.66 3.46 -16.37
C ARG A 5 4.21 3.50 -14.95
N ILE A 6 3.37 3.22 -13.96
CA ILE A 6 3.76 3.14 -12.55
C ILE A 6 3.19 1.87 -11.91
N LYS A 7 3.98 1.29 -11.00
CA LYS A 7 3.56 0.21 -10.11
C LYS A 7 3.96 0.58 -8.69
N VAL A 8 3.03 0.46 -7.75
CA VAL A 8 3.30 0.68 -6.33
C VAL A 8 2.70 -0.45 -5.51
N LEU A 9 3.40 -0.78 -4.43
CA LEU A 9 2.89 -1.66 -3.39
C LEU A 9 2.66 -0.79 -2.16
N ALA A 10 1.49 -0.91 -1.52
CA ALA A 10 1.22 -0.28 -0.24
C ALA A 10 0.86 -1.35 0.80
N LEU A 11 1.25 -1.11 2.05
CA LEU A 11 0.92 -1.93 3.21
C LEU A 11 0.29 -1.06 4.30
N ASP A 12 -0.95 -1.38 4.67
CA ASP A 12 -1.51 -1.10 5.99
C ASP A 12 -1.34 -2.36 6.84
N PRO A 13 -0.45 -2.38 7.84
CA PRO A 13 -0.25 -3.56 8.67
C PRO A 13 -1.30 -3.70 9.79
N SER A 14 -2.15 -2.69 10.01
CA SER A 14 -3.27 -2.65 10.97
C SER A 14 -2.91 -3.19 12.38
N LYS A 15 -1.80 -2.69 12.94
CA LYS A 15 -1.32 -2.94 14.33
C LYS A 15 -1.10 -1.61 15.05
N GLY A 16 -2.18 -0.86 15.29
CA GLY A 16 -2.19 0.38 16.08
C GLY A 16 -2.73 0.17 17.50
N GLY A 17 -2.50 1.12 18.41
CA GLY A 17 -3.00 1.06 19.79
C GLY A 17 -4.54 1.01 19.92
N ASP A 18 -5.24 1.55 18.92
CA ASP A 18 -6.71 1.52 18.80
C ASP A 18 -7.22 0.42 17.86
N ALA A 19 -6.33 -0.44 17.32
CA ALA A 19 -6.74 -1.53 16.45
C ALA A 19 -7.60 -2.50 17.27
N GLN A 20 -8.84 -2.71 16.83
CA GLN A 20 -9.68 -3.72 17.46
C GLN A 20 -9.04 -5.08 17.21
N HIS A 21 -9.13 -5.99 18.18
CA HIS A 21 -8.63 -7.36 18.05
C HIS A 21 -9.33 -8.07 16.88
N GLY A 22 -8.85 -7.89 15.64
CA GLY A 22 -9.54 -8.39 14.45
C GLY A 22 -9.18 -7.74 13.11
N ASP A 23 -8.45 -6.63 13.08
CA ASP A 23 -8.17 -5.90 11.83
C ASP A 23 -7.25 -6.68 10.87
N TYR A 24 -7.47 -6.46 9.57
CA TYR A 24 -6.75 -7.14 8.50
C TYR A 24 -5.49 -6.37 8.14
N SER A 25 -4.34 -7.06 8.08
CA SER A 25 -3.22 -6.51 7.30
C SER A 25 -3.61 -6.49 5.82
N ALA A 26 -3.41 -5.35 5.17
CA ALA A 26 -3.82 -5.11 3.79
C ALA A 26 -2.62 -4.71 2.92
N PHE A 27 -2.30 -5.57 1.95
CA PHE A 27 -1.41 -5.23 0.85
C PHE A 27 -2.24 -4.81 -0.37
N VAL A 28 -1.84 -3.71 -1.01
CA VAL A 28 -2.42 -3.28 -2.30
C VAL A 28 -1.32 -3.15 -3.34
N ARG A 29 -1.43 -3.98 -4.39
CA ARG A 29 -0.66 -3.84 -5.63
C ARG A 29 -1.46 -2.96 -6.59
N LEU A 30 -0.94 -1.77 -6.87
CA LEU A 30 -1.53 -0.82 -7.80
C LEU A 30 -0.62 -0.64 -9.03
N ALA A 31 -1.19 -0.75 -10.22
CA ALA A 31 -0.52 -0.39 -11.48
C ALA A 31 -1.33 0.66 -12.23
N ILE A 32 -0.68 1.70 -12.73
CA ILE A 32 -1.31 2.76 -13.53
C ILE A 32 -0.80 2.64 -14.96
N ASP A 33 -1.69 2.58 -15.95
CA ASP A 33 -1.31 2.59 -17.36
C ASP A 33 -1.12 4.02 -17.92
N ARG A 34 -0.80 4.12 -19.21
CA ARG A 34 -0.57 5.41 -19.88
C ARG A 34 -1.85 6.25 -20.05
N HIS A 35 -3.03 5.63 -19.93
CA HIS A 35 -4.34 6.29 -20.03
C HIS A 35 -4.90 6.70 -18.67
N GLY A 36 -4.15 6.46 -17.58
CA GLY A 36 -4.58 6.75 -16.22
C GLY A 36 -5.63 5.76 -15.69
N ILE A 37 -5.64 4.52 -16.19
CA ILE A 37 -6.45 3.44 -15.60
C ILE A 37 -5.64 2.77 -14.49
N LEU A 38 -6.28 2.62 -13.34
CA LEU A 38 -5.71 2.05 -12.12
C LEU A 38 -6.13 0.58 -12.02
N TYR A 39 -5.16 -0.32 -12.05
CA TYR A 39 -5.36 -1.75 -11.89
C TYR A 39 -4.97 -2.15 -10.47
N VAL A 40 -5.93 -2.69 -9.73
CA VAL A 40 -5.82 -2.98 -8.29
C VAL A 40 -5.94 -4.48 -8.05
N GLN A 41 -4.98 -5.03 -7.32
CA GLN A 41 -5.07 -6.33 -6.67
C GLN A 41 -4.73 -6.16 -5.20
N ALA A 42 -5.60 -6.64 -4.32
CA ALA A 42 -5.40 -6.59 -2.88
C ALA A 42 -5.13 -7.97 -2.29
N ASP A 43 -4.48 -7.99 -1.14
CA ASP A 43 -4.33 -9.14 -0.26
C ASP A 43 -4.57 -8.72 1.19
N LEU A 44 -5.74 -9.11 1.70
CA LEU A 44 -6.21 -8.83 3.05
C LEU A 44 -6.23 -10.14 3.84
N ALA A 45 -5.48 -10.21 4.93
CA ALA A 45 -5.55 -11.32 5.87
C ALA A 45 -5.16 -10.88 7.28
N ARG A 46 -5.64 -11.61 8.28
CA ARG A 46 -5.17 -11.48 9.66
C ARG A 46 -3.83 -12.20 9.76
N ARG A 47 -2.76 -11.43 9.98
CA ARG A 47 -1.39 -11.94 10.01
C ARG A 47 -0.68 -11.55 11.30
N PRO A 48 0.19 -12.42 11.84
CA PRO A 48 1.23 -11.99 12.76
C PRO A 48 2.33 -11.22 12.00
N THR A 49 3.08 -10.37 12.70
CA THR A 49 4.11 -9.51 12.11
C THR A 49 5.14 -10.25 11.24
N PRO A 50 5.68 -11.42 11.62
CA PRO A 50 6.61 -12.15 10.77
C PRO A 50 6.02 -12.56 9.42
N GLN A 51 4.73 -12.92 9.39
CA GLN A 51 4.05 -13.28 8.15
C GLN A 51 3.78 -12.05 7.28
N ILE A 52 3.47 -10.90 7.87
CA ILE A 52 3.37 -9.63 7.13
C ILE A 52 4.68 -9.34 6.39
N ILE A 53 5.82 -9.51 7.06
CA ILE A 53 7.14 -9.27 6.46
C ILE A 53 7.40 -10.25 5.30
N ALA A 54 7.22 -11.55 5.54
CA ALA A 54 7.44 -12.59 4.54
C ALA A 54 6.55 -12.39 3.29
N ASP A 55 5.25 -12.17 3.49
CA ASP A 55 4.29 -11.96 2.42
C ASP A 55 4.62 -10.66 1.66
N GLY A 56 4.96 -9.57 2.37
CA GLY A 56 5.31 -8.30 1.74
C GLY A 56 6.54 -8.39 0.84
N VAL A 57 7.56 -9.15 1.23
CA VAL A 57 8.74 -9.40 0.39
C VAL A 57 8.38 -10.21 -0.86
N GLU A 58 7.49 -11.20 -0.72
CA GLU A 58 7.00 -11.97 -1.87
C GLU A 58 6.13 -11.11 -2.80
N HIS A 59 5.27 -10.24 -2.24
CA HIS A 59 4.53 -9.25 -3.04
C HIS A 59 5.48 -8.35 -3.82
N TYR A 60 6.55 -7.87 -3.20
CA TYR A 60 7.56 -7.05 -3.86
C TYR A 60 8.25 -7.82 -4.99
N ARG A 61 8.71 -9.06 -4.76
CA ARG A 61 9.38 -9.90 -5.78
C ARG A 61 8.50 -10.15 -7.00
N GLN A 62 7.26 -10.58 -6.77
CA GLN A 62 6.34 -10.94 -7.84
C GLN A 62 5.90 -9.72 -8.64
N PHE A 63 5.61 -8.61 -7.95
CA PHE A 63 5.02 -7.44 -8.58
C PHE A 63 6.07 -6.47 -9.14
N ARG A 64 7.29 -6.46 -8.58
CA ARG A 64 8.39 -5.53 -8.88
C ARG A 64 7.92 -4.07 -8.92
N PRO A 65 7.37 -3.54 -7.80
CA PRO A 65 6.88 -2.17 -7.77
C PRO A 65 8.04 -1.16 -7.87
N HIS A 66 7.73 0.05 -8.33
CA HIS A 66 8.67 1.18 -8.33
C HIS A 66 8.85 1.77 -6.93
N ALA A 67 7.81 1.73 -6.10
CA ALA A 67 7.88 2.09 -4.68
C ALA A 67 7.06 1.12 -3.84
N PHE A 68 7.54 0.90 -2.61
CA PHE A 68 6.84 0.14 -1.58
C PHE A 68 6.55 1.05 -0.40
N GLY A 69 5.30 1.46 -0.22
CA GLY A 69 4.84 2.27 0.90
C GLY A 69 4.38 1.40 2.06
N VAL A 70 4.72 1.81 3.27
CA VAL A 70 4.25 1.22 4.52
C VAL A 70 3.77 2.36 5.39
N GLU A 71 2.61 2.22 6.01
CA GLU A 71 2.14 3.21 6.99
C GLU A 71 3.22 3.49 8.07
N ALA A 72 3.19 4.69 8.68
CA ALA A 72 4.17 5.17 9.66
C ALA A 72 3.60 5.38 11.08
N ASN A 73 2.91 4.41 11.66
CA ASN A 73 2.51 4.40 13.08
C ASN A 73 3.63 3.84 13.97
N GLN A 74 3.68 4.17 15.27
CA GLN A 74 4.85 3.96 16.16
C GLN A 74 5.43 2.53 16.22
N PHE A 75 4.63 1.48 15.96
CA PHE A 75 5.10 0.09 15.88
C PHE A 75 5.70 -0.28 14.51
N GLN A 76 5.47 0.57 13.49
CA GLN A 76 5.79 0.34 12.09
C GLN A 76 7.22 0.81 11.73
N GLU A 77 7.86 1.70 12.50
CA GLU A 77 9.30 1.97 12.38
C GLU A 77 10.14 0.70 12.59
N LEU A 78 9.71 -0.19 13.49
CA LEU A 78 10.34 -1.50 13.67
C LEU A 78 10.08 -2.41 12.46
N LEU A 79 8.84 -2.46 11.97
CA LEU A 79 8.49 -3.21 10.75
C LEU A 79 9.33 -2.76 9.55
N GLY A 80 9.57 -1.47 9.36
CA GLY A 80 10.41 -0.94 8.29
C GLY A 80 11.83 -1.52 8.35
N ARG A 81 12.43 -1.58 9.54
CA ARG A 81 13.76 -2.19 9.74
C ARG A 81 13.77 -3.68 9.45
N GLU A 82 12.75 -4.40 9.91
CA GLU A 82 12.59 -5.83 9.65
C GLU A 82 12.42 -6.13 8.15
N PHE A 83 11.63 -5.32 7.42
CA PHE A 83 11.52 -5.42 5.97
C PHE A 83 12.87 -5.22 5.28
N VAL A 84 13.63 -4.17 5.65
CA VAL A 84 14.96 -3.92 5.08
C VAL A 84 15.90 -5.10 5.35
N ALA A 85 15.88 -5.65 6.56
CA ALA A 85 16.69 -6.82 6.92
C ALA A 85 16.30 -8.04 6.09
N GLU A 86 15.00 -8.32 5.94
CA GLU A 86 14.50 -9.46 5.16
C GLU A 86 14.78 -9.31 3.66
N PHE A 87 14.61 -8.11 3.09
CA PHE A 87 14.99 -7.82 1.71
C PHE A 87 16.48 -8.12 1.47
N ARG A 88 17.36 -7.65 2.36
CA ARG A 88 18.80 -7.93 2.30
C ARG A 88 19.10 -9.42 2.41
N ARG A 89 18.42 -10.13 3.32
CA ARG A 89 18.56 -11.58 3.49
C ARG A 89 18.19 -12.34 2.22
N GLN A 90 17.24 -11.83 1.43
CA GLN A 90 16.83 -12.40 0.15
C GLN A 90 17.60 -11.84 -1.06
N GLY A 91 18.66 -11.05 -0.85
CA GLY A 91 19.49 -10.50 -1.93
C GLY A 91 18.85 -9.32 -2.69
N LEU A 92 17.78 -8.74 -2.17
CA LEU A 92 17.13 -7.55 -2.72
C LEU A 92 17.76 -6.30 -2.12
N LEU A 93 18.76 -5.76 -2.82
CA LEU A 93 19.50 -4.58 -2.39
C LEU A 93 18.80 -3.28 -2.81
N GLY A 94 18.94 -2.23 -2.00
CA GLY A 94 18.38 -0.90 -2.29
C GLY A 94 16.87 -0.76 -2.10
N VAL A 95 16.20 -1.80 -1.59
CA VAL A 95 14.76 -1.72 -1.26
C VAL A 95 14.60 -1.15 0.13
N ASN A 96 14.17 0.10 0.21
CA ASN A 96 13.78 0.75 1.45
C ASN A 96 12.28 1.09 1.37
N PRO A 97 11.44 0.53 2.26
CA PRO A 97 10.04 0.92 2.32
C PRO A 97 9.89 2.41 2.63
N TRP A 98 8.95 3.06 1.96
CA TRP A 98 8.62 4.47 2.16
C TRP A 98 7.61 4.55 3.29
N LEU A 99 7.98 5.27 4.35
CA LEU A 99 7.08 5.48 5.48
C LEU A 99 6.04 6.53 5.11
N ILE A 100 4.77 6.14 5.17
CA ILE A 100 3.63 6.95 4.82
C ILE A 100 2.98 7.45 6.11
N ASP A 101 3.15 8.74 6.40
CA ASP A 101 2.43 9.41 7.48
C ASP A 101 1.00 9.76 7.03
N ASN A 102 0.07 9.53 7.94
CA ASN A 102 -1.37 9.59 7.75
C ASN A 102 -1.96 10.67 8.67
N SER A 103 -1.60 11.94 8.43
CA SER A 103 -1.96 13.08 9.30
C SER A 103 -3.43 13.54 9.19
N ALA A 104 -4.05 13.38 8.02
CA ALA A 104 -5.46 13.71 7.81
C ALA A 104 -6.38 12.60 8.33
N ASN A 105 -7.61 12.93 8.76
CA ASN A 105 -8.57 11.92 9.23
C ASN A 105 -8.81 10.80 8.19
N LYS A 106 -8.69 9.53 8.61
CA LYS A 106 -8.84 8.32 7.77
C LYS A 106 -10.08 8.37 6.88
N ARG A 107 -11.24 8.77 7.42
CA ARG A 107 -12.48 8.82 6.64
C ARG A 107 -12.44 9.86 5.53
N VAL A 108 -11.77 10.98 5.77
CA VAL A 108 -11.60 12.05 4.77
C VAL A 108 -10.66 11.58 3.66
N ARG A 109 -9.57 10.88 4.01
CA ARG A 109 -8.64 10.31 3.02
C ARG A 109 -9.34 9.32 2.11
N ILE A 110 -10.02 8.31 2.66
CA ILE A 110 -10.69 7.26 1.88
C ILE A 110 -11.77 7.83 0.96
N ARG A 111 -12.48 8.90 1.37
CA ARG A 111 -13.44 9.60 0.50
C ARG A 111 -12.82 10.19 -0.77
N ARG A 112 -11.51 10.45 -0.80
CA ARG A 112 -10.80 10.94 -2.00
C ARG A 112 -10.78 9.91 -3.13
N LEU A 113 -11.09 8.64 -2.85
CA LEU A 113 -11.26 7.62 -3.87
C LEU A 113 -12.53 7.82 -4.72
N GLY A 114 -13.53 8.54 -4.20
CA GLY A 114 -14.86 8.71 -4.81
C GLY A 114 -14.84 9.15 -6.28
N PRO A 115 -14.11 10.22 -6.65
CA PRO A 115 -14.00 10.66 -8.03
C PRO A 115 -13.43 9.60 -8.99
N LEU A 116 -12.42 8.83 -8.57
CA LEU A 116 -11.81 7.78 -9.39
C LEU A 116 -12.75 6.59 -9.59
N LEU A 117 -13.51 6.23 -8.55
CA LEU A 117 -14.54 5.20 -8.60
C LEU A 117 -15.71 5.62 -9.52
N ALA A 118 -16.24 6.83 -9.32
CA ALA A 118 -17.34 7.38 -10.12
C ALA A 118 -16.98 7.50 -11.61
N ALA A 119 -15.74 7.92 -11.90
CA ALA A 119 -15.21 8.01 -13.26
C ALA A 119 -14.83 6.64 -13.86
N ARG A 120 -15.06 5.54 -13.14
CA ARG A 120 -14.68 4.17 -13.54
C ARG A 120 -13.22 4.10 -13.97
N ARG A 121 -12.32 4.73 -13.22
CA ARG A 121 -10.86 4.68 -13.47
C ARG A 121 -10.18 3.50 -12.79
N ILE A 122 -10.80 2.94 -11.76
CA ILE A 122 -10.29 1.77 -11.04
C ILE A 122 -10.82 0.48 -11.69
N ARG A 123 -9.93 -0.49 -11.88
CA ARG A 123 -10.18 -1.84 -12.39
C ARG A 123 -9.64 -2.83 -11.38
N MET A 124 -10.55 -3.56 -10.74
CA MET A 124 -10.21 -4.54 -9.72
C MET A 124 -9.99 -5.91 -10.33
N LYS A 125 -8.99 -6.65 -9.85
CA LYS A 125 -8.74 -8.03 -10.22
C LYS A 125 -9.87 -8.94 -9.68
N SER A 126 -10.76 -9.38 -10.58
CA SER A 126 -12.00 -10.08 -10.24
C SER A 126 -11.79 -11.52 -9.74
N ASP A 127 -10.75 -12.21 -10.21
CA ASP A 127 -10.36 -13.58 -9.86
C ASP A 127 -9.53 -13.65 -8.56
N CYS A 128 -9.64 -12.64 -7.68
CA CYS A 128 -8.92 -12.58 -6.41
C CYS A 128 -9.90 -12.36 -5.23
N PRO A 129 -10.06 -13.33 -4.31
CA PRO A 129 -10.96 -13.21 -3.16
C PRO A 129 -10.73 -11.95 -2.32
N SER A 130 -9.48 -11.66 -1.96
CA SER A 130 -9.14 -10.47 -1.16
C SER A 130 -9.45 -9.16 -1.89
N THR A 131 -9.34 -9.14 -3.23
CA THR A 131 -9.73 -7.95 -4.00
C THR A 131 -11.26 -7.77 -4.03
N ARG A 132 -12.04 -8.86 -3.99
CA ARG A 132 -13.50 -8.77 -3.79
C ARG A 132 -13.87 -8.29 -2.39
N LEU A 133 -13.11 -8.70 -1.37
CA LEU A 133 -13.28 -8.19 -0.01
C LEU A 133 -13.02 -6.68 0.08
N LEU A 134 -11.95 -6.19 -0.56
CA LEU A 134 -11.71 -4.75 -0.70
C LEU A 134 -12.91 -4.03 -1.35
N MET A 135 -13.49 -4.61 -2.41
CA MET A 135 -14.66 -4.03 -3.06
C MET A 135 -15.87 -3.95 -2.11
N HIS A 136 -16.09 -4.99 -1.31
CA HIS A 136 -17.15 -5.01 -0.29
C HIS A 136 -16.94 -3.94 0.78
N GLN A 137 -15.72 -3.82 1.32
CA GLN A 137 -15.37 -2.78 2.29
C GLN A 137 -15.62 -1.37 1.71
N LEU A 138 -15.31 -1.13 0.43
CA LEU A 138 -15.61 0.16 -0.22
C LEU A 138 -17.11 0.42 -0.38
N GLN A 139 -17.95 -0.61 -0.54
CA GLN A 139 -19.40 -0.48 -0.66
C GLN A 139 -20.06 -0.14 0.67
N GLU A 140 -19.53 -0.66 1.77
CA GLU A 140 -20.04 -0.45 3.13
C GLU A 140 -19.43 0.78 3.82
N PHE A 141 -18.35 1.33 3.28
CA PHE A 141 -17.70 2.51 3.85
C PHE A 141 -18.65 3.74 3.83
N PRO A 142 -18.78 4.52 4.92
CA PRO A 142 -17.96 4.51 6.14
C PRO A 142 -18.60 3.78 7.34
N ILE A 143 -19.67 3.01 7.11
CA ILE A 143 -20.46 2.38 8.18
C ILE A 143 -20.07 0.93 8.47
N GLY A 144 -19.40 0.26 7.53
CA GLY A 144 -18.91 -1.11 7.70
C GLY A 144 -17.82 -1.23 8.77
N ASP A 145 -17.63 -2.45 9.26
CA ASP A 145 -16.76 -2.76 10.41
C ASP A 145 -15.26 -2.67 10.08
N HIS A 146 -14.89 -2.71 8.80
CA HIS A 146 -13.50 -2.77 8.36
C HIS A 146 -13.22 -1.78 7.22
N ASP A 147 -12.11 -1.06 7.33
CA ASP A 147 -11.65 -0.07 6.36
C ASP A 147 -10.16 -0.19 6.00
N ASP A 148 -9.49 -1.28 6.42
CA ASP A 148 -8.06 -1.55 6.15
C ASP A 148 -7.75 -1.60 4.64
N GLY A 149 -8.61 -2.28 3.86
CA GLY A 149 -8.46 -2.35 2.40
C GLY A 149 -8.61 -0.98 1.73
N PRO A 150 -9.72 -0.25 1.97
CA PRO A 150 -9.90 1.12 1.49
C PRO A 150 -8.76 2.07 1.86
N ASP A 151 -8.22 1.99 3.07
CA ASP A 151 -7.11 2.83 3.50
C ASP A 151 -5.79 2.47 2.79
N ALA A 152 -5.47 1.17 2.68
CA ALA A 152 -4.32 0.71 1.91
C ALA A 152 -4.41 1.09 0.41
N LEU A 153 -5.63 1.09 -0.15
CA LEU A 153 -5.86 1.55 -1.53
C LEU A 153 -5.64 3.06 -1.68
N GLU A 154 -6.09 3.86 -0.71
CA GLU A 154 -5.83 5.30 -0.67
C GLU A 154 -4.33 5.59 -0.60
N MET A 155 -3.61 4.92 0.30
CA MET A 155 -2.15 5.05 0.42
C MET A 155 -1.44 4.69 -0.88
N ALA A 156 -1.86 3.60 -1.55
CA ALA A 156 -1.29 3.21 -2.84
C ALA A 156 -1.48 4.30 -3.90
N ILE A 157 -2.68 4.88 -4.00
CA ILE A 157 -2.98 5.92 -5.00
C ILE A 157 -2.16 7.18 -4.71
N ARG A 158 -2.12 7.62 -3.46
CA ARG A 158 -1.34 8.80 -3.06
C ARG A 158 0.16 8.61 -3.33
N LEU A 159 0.72 7.45 -2.99
CA LEU A 159 2.10 7.10 -3.31
C LEU A 159 2.37 7.14 -4.82
N ALA A 160 1.43 6.67 -5.64
CA ALA A 160 1.56 6.74 -7.08
C ALA A 160 1.49 8.18 -7.62
N GLU A 161 0.67 9.05 -7.02
CA GLU A 161 0.58 10.48 -7.37
C GLU A 161 1.88 11.21 -7.03
N GLU A 162 2.47 10.96 -5.85
CA GLU A 162 3.77 11.53 -5.45
C GLU A 162 4.89 11.13 -6.41
N LEU A 163 4.92 9.87 -6.85
CA LEU A 163 5.84 9.39 -7.88
C LEU A 163 5.63 10.06 -9.23
N LEU A 164 4.38 10.30 -9.65
CA LEU A 164 4.08 10.98 -10.92
C LEU A 164 4.49 12.45 -10.89
N ALA A 165 4.35 13.11 -9.74
CA ALA A 165 4.70 14.50 -9.55
C ALA A 165 6.22 14.73 -9.43
N GLY A 166 7.00 13.67 -9.18
CA GLY A 166 8.45 13.76 -8.95
C GLY A 166 8.81 14.43 -7.63
N THR A 167 7.88 14.50 -6.67
CA THR A 167 8.02 15.22 -5.41
C THR A 167 8.66 14.40 -4.30
N HIS A 168 9.29 13.26 -4.62
CA HIS A 168 9.81 12.34 -3.61
C HIS A 168 11.13 12.82 -3.00
N ASN A 169 11.22 12.76 -1.68
CA ASN A 169 12.45 12.91 -0.92
C ASN A 169 13.12 11.54 -0.77
N ASP A 170 14.19 11.29 -1.53
CA ASP A 170 14.99 10.06 -1.50
C ASP A 170 15.71 9.79 -0.17
N GLY A 171 15.56 10.69 0.80
CA GLY A 171 16.20 10.59 2.12
C GLY A 171 17.71 10.82 2.06
N LEU A 172 18.27 11.20 0.90
CA LEU A 172 19.69 11.50 0.75
C LEU A 172 20.02 12.84 1.41
N GLY A 173 19.12 13.84 1.33
CA GLY A 173 19.44 15.20 1.74
C GLY A 173 20.79 15.64 1.13
N ASN A 174 21.69 16.21 1.95
CA ASN A 174 23.06 16.55 1.55
C ASN A 174 24.09 15.46 1.92
N ARG A 175 23.68 14.20 2.13
CA ARG A 175 24.54 13.13 2.68
C ARG A 175 25.28 12.32 1.64
N LEU A 176 25.43 12.84 0.42
CA LEU A 176 26.37 12.27 -0.53
C LEU A 176 27.78 12.74 -0.14
N PRO A 177 28.68 11.84 0.31
CA PRO A 177 30.09 12.20 0.36
C PRO A 177 30.55 12.39 -1.10
N VAL A 178 30.95 13.61 -1.43
CA VAL A 178 31.69 13.91 -2.66
C VAL A 178 33.12 13.39 -2.51
#